data_AF-C9RDF4-F1
#
_entry.id   AF-C9RDF4-F1
#
_cell.length_a   1.000
_cell.length_b   1.000
_cell.length_c   1.000
_cell.angle_alpha   90.00
_cell.angle_beta   90.00
_cell.angle_gamma   90.00
#
_symmetry.space_group_name_H-M   'P 1'
#
loop_
_entity.id
_entity.type
_entity.pdbx_description
1 polymer ?
#
loop_
_entity_poly.entity_id
_entity_poly.type
_entity_poly.pdbx_seq_one_letter_code
_entity_poly.pdbx_strand_id
1 'polypeptide(L)'
;MKFKTRKPADMITVPGRIYPDETAEKKLVSFMRRFQAAKRTAYQALRRGKEPEEIVKDLYRKFFPNARWCQWAVEDAKGHL
;
A
#
# COMPACT_ATOMS: atom_id res chain seq x y z
N MET A 1 14.80 -15.82 -34.45
CA MET A 1 13.60 -15.42 -35.21
C MET A 1 12.77 -14.47 -34.35
N LYS A 2 12.53 -13.23 -34.79
CA LYS A 2 11.60 -12.30 -34.10
C LYS A 2 10.22 -12.52 -34.68
N PHE A 3 9.27 -13.01 -33.88
CA PHE A 3 7.87 -13.08 -34.28
C PHE A 3 7.34 -11.65 -34.45
N LYS A 4 7.13 -11.22 -35.71
CA LYS A 4 6.35 -10.01 -35.99
C LYS A 4 4.89 -10.34 -35.69
N THR A 5 4.45 -10.10 -34.46
CA THR A 5 3.03 -10.12 -34.11
C THR A 5 2.34 -9.00 -34.90
N ARG A 6 1.64 -9.36 -35.98
CA ARG A 6 0.72 -8.46 -36.67
C ARG A 6 -0.46 -8.25 -35.73
N LYS A 7 -0.48 -7.11 -35.01
CA LYS A 7 -1.69 -6.67 -34.31
C LYS A 7 -2.83 -6.61 -35.34
N PRO A 8 -4.04 -7.12 -35.05
CA PRO A 8 -5.15 -7.03 -35.97
C PRO A 8 -5.38 -5.56 -36.34
N ALA A 9 -5.71 -5.29 -37.62
CA ALA A 9 -5.90 -3.93 -38.13
C ALA A 9 -6.96 -3.14 -37.34
N ASP A 10 -7.89 -3.86 -36.71
CA ASP A 10 -9.01 -3.32 -35.94
C ASP A 10 -8.74 -3.27 -34.43
N MET A 11 -7.47 -3.29 -33.99
CA MET A 11 -7.13 -3.19 -32.57
C MET A 11 -7.21 -1.73 -32.09
N ILE A 12 -8.35 -1.35 -31.50
CA ILE A 12 -8.52 -0.04 -30.87
C ILE A 12 -7.95 -0.09 -29.45
N THR A 13 -6.90 0.70 -29.18
CA THR A 13 -6.37 0.88 -27.83
C THR A 13 -7.09 2.06 -27.18
N VAL A 14 -7.94 1.80 -26.20
CA VAL A 14 -8.62 2.85 -25.43
C VAL A 14 -7.83 3.13 -24.14
N PRO A 15 -7.30 4.34 -23.92
CA PRO A 15 -6.69 4.71 -22.65
C PRO A 15 -7.78 4.83 -21.57
N GLY A 16 -7.99 3.76 -20.80
CA GLY A 16 -8.91 3.76 -19.67
C GLY A 16 -8.25 4.41 -18.45
N ARG A 17 -8.75 5.56 -18.02
CA ARG A 17 -8.51 6.04 -16.65
C ARG A 17 -9.63 5.50 -15.77
N ILE A 18 -9.29 4.57 -14.88
CA ILE A 18 -10.22 4.11 -13.85
C ILE A 18 -10.23 5.21 -12.78
N TYR A 19 -11.20 6.10 -12.86
CA TYR A 19 -11.51 7.00 -11.76
C TYR A 19 -12.31 6.20 -10.73
N PRO A 20 -11.91 6.20 -9.46
CA PRO A 20 -12.73 5.58 -8.42
C PRO A 20 -14.09 6.26 -8.39
N ASP A 21 -15.15 5.47 -8.28
CA ASP A 21 -16.46 6.03 -7.91
C ASP A 21 -16.37 6.72 -6.53
N GLU A 22 -17.33 7.58 -6.18
CA GLU A 22 -17.32 8.30 -4.91
C GLU A 22 -17.21 7.39 -3.68
N THR A 23 -17.69 6.14 -3.77
CA THR A 23 -17.61 5.18 -2.68
C THR A 23 -16.22 4.58 -2.54
N ALA A 24 -15.56 4.29 -3.66
CA ALA A 24 -14.18 3.85 -3.73
C ALA A 24 -13.24 4.95 -3.26
N GLU A 25 -13.50 6.21 -3.61
CA GLU A 25 -12.76 7.36 -3.09
C GLU A 25 -12.85 7.45 -1.57
N LYS A 26 -14.07 7.39 -0.99
CA LYS A 26 -14.27 7.42 0.47
C LYS A 26 -13.55 6.26 1.16
N LYS A 27 -13.59 5.05 0.59
CA LYS A 27 -12.87 3.87 1.11
C LYS A 27 -11.36 4.07 1.06
N LEU A 28 -10.83 4.59 -0.05
CA LEU A 28 -9.41 4.90 -0.21
C LEU A 28 -8.95 5.95 0.81
N VAL A 29 -9.70 7.04 0.99
CA VAL A 29 -9.38 8.07 1.99
C VAL A 29 -9.39 7.48 3.41
N SER A 30 -10.39 6.66 3.75
CA SER A 30 -10.44 5.98 5.05
C SER A 30 -9.23 5.07 5.27
N PHE A 31 -8.86 4.30 4.24
CA PHE A 31 -7.68 3.44 4.26
C PHE A 31 -6.40 4.26 4.46
N MET A 32 -6.18 5.31 3.67
CA MET A 32 -4.99 6.15 3.77
C MET A 32 -4.85 6.79 5.14
N ARG A 33 -5.94 7.26 5.76
CA ARG A 33 -5.93 7.81 7.13
C ARG A 33 -5.45 6.78 8.15
N ARG A 34 -6.00 5.56 8.10
CA ARG A 34 -5.55 4.46 8.98
C ARG A 34 -4.09 4.12 8.70
N PHE A 35 -3.66 4.18 7.44
CA PHE A 35 -2.30 3.78 7.06
C PHE A 35 -1.29 4.76 7.61
N GLN A 36 -1.57 6.06 7.51
CA GLN A 36 -0.76 7.09 8.16
C GLN A 36 -0.68 6.90 9.69
N ALA A 37 -1.76 6.51 10.36
CA ALA A 37 -1.73 6.21 11.79
C ALA A 37 -0.86 4.99 12.12
N ALA A 38 -0.89 3.94 11.27
CA ALA A 38 0.00 2.78 11.38
C ALA A 38 1.47 3.19 11.22
N LYS A 39 1.81 4.01 10.22
CA LYS A 39 3.17 4.52 10.01
C LYS A 39 3.70 5.28 11.22
N ARG A 40 2.90 6.20 11.78
CA ARG A 40 3.27 6.95 13.00
C ARG A 40 3.51 6.02 14.20
N THR A 41 2.69 5.00 14.34
CA THR A 41 2.84 3.99 15.40
C THR A 41 4.13 3.19 15.21
N ALA A 42 4.43 2.77 13.97
CA ALA A 42 5.66 2.07 13.62
C ALA A 42 6.89 2.92 13.92
N TYR A 43 6.88 4.19 13.52
CA TYR A 43 7.95 5.14 13.78
C TYR A 43 8.24 5.31 15.28
N GLN A 44 7.19 5.51 16.09
CA GLN A 44 7.35 5.63 17.54
C GLN A 44 7.89 4.34 18.17
N ALA A 45 7.48 3.18 17.67
CA ALA A 45 7.95 1.89 18.16
C ALA A 45 9.42 1.63 17.80
N LEU A 46 9.82 1.94 16.56
CA LEU A 46 11.22 1.86 16.14
C LEU A 46 12.12 2.81 16.95
N ARG A 47 11.67 4.04 17.22
CA ARG A 47 12.39 4.98 18.11
C ARG A 47 12.58 4.45 19.54
N ARG A 48 11.71 3.56 19.99
CA ARG A 48 11.81 2.89 21.30
C ARG A 48 12.69 1.64 21.26
N GLY A 49 13.29 1.32 20.11
CA GLY A 49 14.13 0.14 19.93
C GLY A 49 13.35 -1.18 19.84
N LYS A 50 12.05 -1.14 19.51
CA LYS A 50 11.29 -2.38 19.28
C LYS A 50 11.72 -3.05 17.98
N GLU A 51 11.71 -4.38 17.98
CA GLU A 51 12.03 -5.17 16.80
C GLU A 51 10.95 -5.04 15.71
N PRO A 52 11.33 -4.93 14.42
CA PRO A 52 10.39 -4.76 13.31
C PRO A 52 9.26 -5.80 13.28
N GLU A 53 9.56 -7.05 13.61
CA GLU A 53 8.60 -8.16 13.59
C GLU A 53 7.51 -8.02 14.64
N GLU A 54 7.87 -7.53 15.84
CA GLU A 54 6.91 -7.22 16.90
C GLU A 54 6.01 -6.05 16.50
N ILE A 55 6.60 -5.04 15.86
CA ILE A 55 5.85 -3.89 15.35
C ILE A 55 4.84 -4.34 14.29
N VAL A 56 5.24 -5.21 13.36
CA VAL A 56 4.32 -5.77 12.34
C VAL A 56 3.16 -6.51 13.00
N LYS A 57 3.41 -7.32 14.05
CA LYS A 57 2.36 -8.02 14.80
C LYS A 57 1.42 -7.04 15.52
N ASP A 58 1.95 -6.00 16.15
CA ASP A 58 1.17 -4.95 16.82
C ASP A 58 0.30 -4.19 15.82
N LEU A 59 0.84 -3.81 14.66
CA LEU A 59 0.10 -3.14 13.59
C LEU A 59 -1.00 -4.02 13.00
N TYR A 60 -0.72 -5.32 12.82
CA TYR A 60 -1.67 -6.29 12.31
C TYR A 60 -2.91 -6.38 13.20
N ARG A 61 -2.69 -6.45 14.52
CA ARG A 61 -3.78 -6.48 15.52
C ARG A 61 -4.54 -5.15 15.60
N LYS A 62 -3.85 -4.02 15.45
CA LYS A 62 -4.40 -2.69 15.74
C LYS A 62 -5.04 -1.98 14.54
N PHE A 63 -4.54 -2.19 13.32
CA PHE A 63 -4.94 -1.40 12.16
C PHE A 63 -5.53 -2.23 11.03
N PHE A 64 -4.79 -3.23 10.54
CA PHE A 64 -5.17 -3.97 9.34
C PHE A 64 -4.82 -5.45 9.49
N PRO A 65 -5.75 -6.37 9.22
CA PRO A 65 -5.46 -7.81 9.16
C PRO A 65 -4.74 -8.19 7.86
N ASN A 66 -3.75 -7.40 7.44
CA ASN A 66 -2.93 -7.64 6.27
C ASN A 66 -1.47 -7.30 6.57
N ALA A 67 -0.65 -8.34 6.61
CA ALA A 67 0.76 -8.25 7.01
C ALA A 67 1.60 -7.40 6.04
N ARG A 68 1.29 -7.40 4.74
CA ARG A 68 2.07 -6.67 3.74
C ARG A 68 1.99 -5.16 3.93
N TRP A 69 0.80 -4.65 4.26
CA TRP A 69 0.62 -3.23 4.59
C TRP A 69 1.34 -2.86 5.89
N CYS A 70 1.33 -3.74 6.89
CA CYS A 70 2.05 -3.52 8.14
C CYS A 70 3.57 -3.50 7.94
N GLN A 71 4.12 -4.43 7.16
CA GLN A 71 5.52 -4.44 6.76
C GLN A 71 5.90 -3.15 6.03
N TRP A 72 5.09 -2.71 5.07
CA TRP A 72 5.35 -1.46 4.37
C TRP A 72 5.35 -0.25 5.31
N ALA A 73 4.40 -0.19 6.26
CA ALA A 73 4.39 0.88 7.25
C ALA A 73 5.65 0.93 8.12
N VAL A 74 6.24 -0.23 8.43
CA VAL A 74 7.51 -0.33 9.16
C VAL A 74 8.70 0.09 8.30
N GLU A 75 8.78 -0.37 7.04
CA GLU A 75 9.86 0.00 6.13
C GLU A 75 9.86 1.50 5.79
N ASP A 76 8.67 2.08 5.56
CA ASP A 76 8.53 3.54 5.38
C ASP A 76 9.00 4.29 6.62
N ALA A 77 8.65 3.83 7.82
CA ALA A 77 9.10 4.43 9.07
C ALA A 77 10.63 4.34 9.27
N LYS A 78 11.28 3.26 8.80
CA LYS A 78 12.75 3.13 8.80
C LYS A 78 13.42 4.16 7.89
N GLY A 79 12.82 4.47 6.74
CA GLY A 79 13.34 5.50 5.82
C GLY A 79 13.26 6.94 6.36
N HIS A 80 12.61 7.14 7.51
CA HIS A 80 12.41 8.45 8.15
C HIS A 80 13.10 8.58 9.53
N LEU A 81 13.90 7.58 9.94
CA LEU A 81 14.73 7.60 11.14
C LEU A 81 16.13 8.12 10.84
#